data_AF-A0A2M8NZ48-F1
#
_entry.id   AF-A0A2M8NZ48-F1
#
_cell.length_a   1.000
_cell.length_b   1.000
_cell.length_c   1.000
_cell.angle_alpha   90.00
_cell.angle_beta   90.00
_cell.angle_gamma   90.00
#
_symmetry.space_group_name_H-M   'P 1'
#
loop_
_entity.id
_entity.type
_entity.pdbx_description
1 polymer ?
#
loop_
_entity_poly.entity_id
_entity_poly.type
_entity_poly.pdbx_seq_one_letter_code
_entity_poly.pdbx_strand_id
1 'polypeptide(L)'
;MAYYLVLLSPSAYEAFRETLHFPEWRAPAVAALQAGDYLIAYLPALSRWIGVLEVQAVRGAQVRVQPQVWLSLAQGVPLTHSRLWTTLSFTRQRDPDMASAIPTLRTTLTPLSEADGALLADFLRAQAASGQETPYDQAAYQSLLARRLVRSDGRGVIAAMPDLHDMHIEDLFYSNIEGRETVRVQALLADAGAKMGYTIWIPHEDRSVVFREWKPKQRPMLDSFDAFDLDRLTRETLERFDMLWLQDGQIVRAFEIEHSYSIYLGLLRLADFFSLQPQAAVRVHLVAPDSRRERIFQEVRRPCFSLMQPAPLCELITYLSYEGVRDFTAQPMQPFGADGLDAFVEAIE
;
A
#
# COMPACT_ATOMS: atom_id res chain seq x y z
N MET A 1 -20.43 -27.62 5.49
CA MET A 1 -18.99 -27.42 5.22
C MET A 1 -18.91 -26.32 4.17
N ALA A 2 -18.34 -25.18 4.53
CA ALA A 2 -18.17 -24.05 3.63
C ALA A 2 -16.70 -23.89 3.23
N TYR A 3 -16.49 -23.21 2.11
CA TYR A 3 -15.15 -22.87 1.62
C TYR A 3 -14.95 -21.36 1.71
N TYR A 4 -13.79 -20.95 2.20
CA TYR A 4 -13.40 -19.55 2.27
C TYR A 4 -12.02 -19.36 1.65
N LEU A 5 -11.82 -18.26 0.95
CA LEU A 5 -10.50 -17.84 0.52
C LEU A 5 -9.72 -17.27 1.70
N VAL A 6 -8.46 -17.67 1.90
CA VAL A 6 -7.54 -16.99 2.82
C VAL A 6 -6.33 -16.46 2.05
N LEU A 7 -6.08 -15.15 2.18
CA LEU A 7 -4.93 -14.49 1.58
C LEU A 7 -3.74 -14.55 2.54
N LEU A 8 -2.57 -14.91 2.03
CA LEU A 8 -1.32 -14.99 2.78
C LEU A 8 -0.34 -13.90 2.33
N SER A 9 0.39 -13.32 3.28
CA SER A 9 1.62 -12.58 3.00
C SER A 9 2.82 -13.55 2.91
N PRO A 10 3.96 -13.14 2.31
CA PRO A 10 5.20 -13.91 2.37
C PRO A 10 5.57 -14.30 3.82
N SER A 11 5.55 -13.35 4.75
CA SER A 11 5.86 -13.58 6.16
C SER A 11 4.87 -14.56 6.82
N ALA A 12 3.57 -14.44 6.54
CA ALA A 12 2.57 -15.36 7.07
C ALA A 12 2.75 -16.79 6.55
N TYR A 13 3.18 -16.95 5.30
CA TYR A 13 3.54 -18.24 4.73
C TYR A 13 4.77 -18.85 5.42
N GLU A 14 5.86 -18.10 5.59
CA GLU A 14 7.10 -18.58 6.23
C GLU A 14 6.89 -18.93 7.72
N ALA A 15 6.10 -18.11 8.42
CA ALA A 15 5.82 -18.24 9.84
C ALA A 15 4.66 -19.20 10.16
N PHE A 16 4.01 -19.80 9.16
CA PHE A 16 2.81 -20.60 9.37
C PHE A 16 3.07 -21.80 10.30
N ARG A 17 2.28 -21.92 11.38
CA ARG A 17 2.35 -23.01 12.38
C ARG A 17 0.95 -23.43 12.83
N GLU A 18 0.10 -23.85 11.87
CA GLU A 18 -1.25 -24.38 12.13
C GLU A 18 -2.23 -23.40 12.82
N THR A 19 -1.83 -22.14 12.97
CA THR A 19 -2.66 -21.08 13.53
C THR A 19 -2.57 -19.87 12.62
N LEU A 20 -3.73 -19.33 12.26
CA LEU A 20 -3.86 -18.10 11.50
C LEU A 20 -4.33 -16.99 12.45
N HIS A 21 -3.60 -15.89 12.43
CA HIS A 21 -3.93 -14.70 13.22
C HIS A 21 -4.50 -13.63 12.30
N PHE A 22 -5.76 -13.27 12.54
CA PHE A 22 -6.43 -12.18 11.86
C PHE A 22 -6.45 -10.95 12.76
N PRO A 23 -6.59 -9.74 12.19
CA PRO A 23 -6.84 -8.54 12.96
C PRO A 23 -8.15 -8.63 13.77
N GLU A 24 -8.20 -7.96 14.93
CA GLU A 24 -9.38 -7.99 15.83
C GLU A 24 -10.68 -7.55 15.15
N TRP A 25 -10.64 -6.58 14.25
CA TRP A 25 -11.83 -6.13 13.52
C TRP A 25 -12.38 -7.19 12.53
N ARG A 26 -11.59 -8.23 12.19
CA ARG A 26 -12.05 -9.42 11.45
C ARG A 26 -12.63 -10.50 12.36
N ALA A 27 -12.60 -10.34 13.69
CA ALA A 27 -13.18 -11.30 14.64
C ALA A 27 -14.64 -11.66 14.30
N PRO A 28 -15.52 -10.75 13.82
CA PRO A 28 -16.87 -11.14 13.41
C PRO A 28 -16.91 -12.09 12.21
N ALA A 29 -16.06 -11.86 11.20
CA ALA A 29 -15.96 -12.73 10.02
C ALA A 29 -15.30 -14.07 10.37
N VAL A 30 -14.32 -14.04 11.26
CA VAL A 30 -13.68 -15.24 11.83
C VAL A 30 -14.67 -16.05 12.67
N ALA A 31 -15.52 -15.39 13.45
CA ALA A 31 -16.55 -16.03 14.27
C ALA A 31 -17.65 -16.73 13.45
N ALA A 32 -17.80 -16.39 12.16
CA ALA A 32 -18.69 -17.08 11.24
C ALA A 32 -18.13 -18.44 10.77
N LEU A 33 -16.83 -18.69 10.95
CA LEU A 33 -16.20 -19.96 10.61
C LEU A 33 -16.60 -21.04 11.61
N GLN A 34 -16.85 -22.24 11.11
CA GLN A 34 -17.18 -23.41 11.92
C GLN A 34 -16.07 -24.46 11.80
N ALA A 35 -15.94 -25.30 12.83
CA ALA A 35 -15.06 -26.45 12.74
C ALA A 35 -15.52 -27.36 11.57
N GLY A 36 -14.58 -27.79 10.74
CA GLY A 36 -14.85 -28.54 9.50
C GLY A 36 -15.07 -27.67 8.25
N ASP A 37 -15.04 -26.34 8.36
CA ASP A 37 -14.93 -25.47 7.17
C ASP A 37 -13.52 -25.51 6.58
N TYR A 38 -13.39 -25.20 5.28
CA TYR A 38 -12.10 -25.20 4.58
C TYR A 38 -11.68 -23.79 4.18
N LEU A 39 -10.42 -23.45 4.47
CA LEU A 39 -9.76 -22.24 3.99
C LEU A 39 -8.84 -22.61 2.82
N ILE A 40 -9.08 -22.03 1.65
CA ILE A 40 -8.23 -22.16 0.46
C ILE A 40 -7.19 -21.05 0.49
N ALA A 41 -5.93 -21.42 0.67
CA ALA A 41 -4.83 -20.47 0.85
C ALA A 41 -4.27 -19.98 -0.48
N TYR A 42 -4.19 -18.67 -0.65
CA TYR A 42 -3.64 -17.99 -1.82
C TYR A 42 -2.57 -16.98 -1.39
N LEU A 43 -1.43 -16.96 -2.09
CA LEU A 43 -0.31 -16.05 -1.89
C LEU A 43 -0.27 -15.05 -3.06
N PRO A 44 -0.81 -13.82 -2.89
CA PRO A 44 -0.90 -12.83 -3.96
C PRO A 44 0.46 -12.40 -4.50
N ALA A 45 1.48 -12.31 -3.63
CA ALA A 45 2.83 -11.88 -3.98
C ALA A 45 3.46 -12.70 -5.11
N LEU A 46 3.10 -13.98 -5.22
CA LEU A 46 3.52 -14.87 -6.32
C LEU A 46 2.37 -15.30 -7.23
N SER A 47 1.17 -14.78 -7.01
CA SER A 47 -0.07 -15.19 -7.66
C SER A 47 -0.32 -16.70 -7.66
N ARG A 48 -0.22 -17.34 -6.49
CA ARG A 48 -0.25 -18.81 -6.36
C ARG A 48 -1.18 -19.32 -5.27
N TRP A 49 -1.84 -20.43 -5.55
CA TRP A 49 -2.55 -21.24 -4.57
C TRP A 49 -1.57 -22.14 -3.82
N ILE A 50 -1.65 -22.12 -2.49
CA ILE A 50 -0.65 -22.74 -1.62
C ILE A 50 -1.21 -23.90 -0.82
N GLY A 51 -2.49 -23.90 -0.46
CA GLY A 51 -2.97 -24.92 0.46
C GLY A 51 -4.46 -24.97 0.71
N VAL A 52 -4.83 -26.01 1.45
CA VAL A 52 -6.19 -26.30 1.92
C VAL A 52 -6.07 -26.54 3.42
N LEU A 53 -6.73 -25.72 4.21
CA LEU A 53 -6.65 -25.73 5.66
C LEU A 53 -8.05 -26.02 6.21
N GLU A 54 -8.19 -27.03 7.05
CA GLU A 54 -9.45 -27.33 7.72
C GLU A 54 -9.52 -26.58 9.04
N VAL A 55 -10.60 -25.85 9.28
CA VAL A 55 -10.83 -25.13 10.53
C VAL A 55 -11.07 -26.12 11.65
N GLN A 56 -10.26 -26.05 12.71
CA GLN A 56 -10.38 -26.90 13.89
C GLN A 56 -11.06 -26.16 15.04
N ALA A 57 -10.67 -24.91 15.26
CA ALA A 57 -11.24 -24.08 16.31
C ALA A 57 -11.06 -22.59 15.99
N VAL A 58 -11.99 -21.78 16.50
CA VAL A 58 -11.96 -20.32 16.41
C VAL A 58 -11.91 -19.74 17.82
N ARG A 59 -11.00 -18.80 18.08
CA ARG A 59 -10.85 -18.09 19.36
C ARG A 59 -10.55 -16.62 19.13
N GLY A 60 -11.55 -15.76 19.26
CA GLY A 60 -11.42 -14.34 18.91
C GLY A 60 -11.03 -14.18 17.45
N ALA A 61 -9.95 -13.47 17.17
CA ALA A 61 -9.40 -13.33 15.83
C ALA A 61 -8.40 -14.44 15.43
N GLN A 62 -8.25 -15.50 16.23
CA GLN A 62 -7.36 -16.62 15.94
C GLN A 62 -8.15 -17.82 15.40
N VAL A 63 -7.63 -18.43 14.33
CA VAL A 63 -8.19 -19.65 13.75
C VAL A 63 -7.13 -20.74 13.81
N ARG A 64 -7.38 -21.77 14.61
CA ARG A 64 -6.58 -22.99 14.59
C ARG A 64 -7.06 -23.85 13.43
N VAL A 65 -6.11 -24.31 12.62
CA VAL A 65 -6.38 -25.06 11.41
C VAL A 65 -5.55 -26.35 11.36
N GLN A 66 -6.05 -27.35 10.64
CA GLN A 66 -5.30 -28.54 10.26
C GLN A 66 -4.98 -28.45 8.77
N PRO A 67 -3.70 -28.42 8.37
CA PRO A 67 -3.33 -28.41 6.96
C PRO A 67 -3.66 -29.75 6.32
N GLN A 68 -4.61 -29.76 5.38
CA GLN A 68 -4.86 -30.90 4.49
C GLN A 68 -3.88 -30.87 3.31
N VAL A 69 -3.54 -29.66 2.86
CA VAL A 69 -2.50 -29.41 1.84
C VAL A 69 -1.74 -28.16 2.24
N TRP A 70 -0.41 -28.21 2.20
CA TRP A 70 0.47 -27.06 2.31
C TRP A 70 1.67 -27.25 1.37
N LEU A 71 1.66 -26.54 0.25
CA LEU A 71 2.64 -26.68 -0.82
C LEU A 71 3.85 -25.79 -0.58
N SER A 72 5.03 -26.23 -1.04
CA SER A 72 6.17 -25.32 -1.16
C SER A 72 5.89 -24.23 -2.22
N LEU A 73 6.64 -23.13 -2.20
CA LEU A 73 6.51 -22.07 -3.21
C LEU A 73 6.67 -22.59 -4.65
N ALA A 74 7.58 -23.55 -4.84
CA ALA A 74 7.81 -24.19 -6.15
C ALA A 74 6.62 -25.08 -6.56
N GLN A 75 5.94 -25.72 -5.61
CA GLN A 75 4.79 -26.59 -5.87
C GLN A 75 3.47 -25.82 -5.98
N GLY A 76 3.41 -24.59 -5.47
CA GLY A 76 2.20 -23.76 -5.47
C GLY A 76 1.64 -23.56 -6.88
N VAL A 77 0.33 -23.64 -7.04
CA VAL A 77 -0.32 -23.62 -8.36
C VAL A 77 -0.54 -22.18 -8.80
N PRO A 78 -0.03 -21.73 -9.96
CA PRO A 78 -0.28 -20.39 -10.47
C PRO A 78 -1.78 -20.13 -10.66
N LEU A 79 -2.24 -18.93 -10.35
CA LEU A 79 -3.63 -18.52 -10.60
C LEU A 79 -4.03 -18.73 -12.07
N THR A 80 -3.11 -18.44 -12.98
CA THR A 80 -3.26 -18.57 -14.44
C THR A 80 -3.20 -20.01 -14.96
N HIS A 81 -3.13 -21.02 -14.08
CA HIS A 81 -3.15 -22.41 -14.49
C HIS A 81 -4.41 -22.70 -15.34
N SER A 82 -4.20 -23.15 -16.58
CA SER A 82 -5.24 -23.20 -17.63
C SER A 82 -6.55 -23.83 -17.17
N ARG A 83 -6.48 -25.03 -16.58
CA ARG A 83 -7.66 -25.76 -16.08
C ARG A 83 -8.43 -25.01 -15.00
N LEU A 84 -7.74 -24.34 -14.07
CA LEU A 84 -8.40 -23.58 -13.00
C LEU A 84 -8.98 -22.29 -13.58
N TRP A 85 -8.19 -21.57 -14.39
CA TRP A 85 -8.58 -20.31 -14.99
C TRP A 85 -9.86 -20.44 -15.82
N THR A 86 -10.00 -21.47 -16.65
CA THR A 86 -11.17 -21.67 -17.52
C THR A 86 -12.40 -22.20 -16.78
N THR A 87 -12.26 -22.67 -15.53
CA THR A 87 -13.33 -23.38 -14.82
C THR A 87 -13.91 -22.57 -13.66
N LEU A 88 -13.06 -21.89 -12.88
CA LEU A 88 -13.51 -21.14 -11.70
C LEU A 88 -14.45 -20.01 -12.10
N SER A 89 -15.53 -19.87 -11.32
CA SER A 89 -16.61 -18.91 -11.62
C SER A 89 -16.12 -17.47 -11.74
N PHE A 90 -15.10 -17.11 -10.96
CA PHE A 90 -14.52 -15.76 -10.87
C PHE A 90 -13.36 -15.50 -11.86
N THR A 91 -12.91 -16.50 -12.63
CA THR A 91 -11.84 -16.34 -13.65
C THR A 91 -12.27 -16.69 -15.08
N ARG A 92 -13.20 -17.64 -15.28
CA ARG A 92 -13.52 -18.24 -16.60
C ARG A 92 -13.95 -17.29 -17.73
N GLN A 93 -14.38 -16.08 -17.41
CA GLN A 93 -14.79 -15.04 -18.38
C GLN A 93 -13.85 -13.83 -18.39
N ARG A 94 -12.65 -13.96 -17.81
CA ARG A 94 -11.69 -12.88 -17.66
C ARG A 94 -10.44 -13.13 -18.47
N ASP A 95 -9.84 -12.03 -18.87
CA ASP A 95 -8.50 -11.99 -19.45
C ASP A 95 -7.45 -12.34 -18.36
N PRO A 96 -6.59 -13.36 -18.56
CA PRO A 96 -5.47 -13.69 -17.69
C PRO A 96 -4.59 -12.49 -17.33
N ASP A 97 -4.42 -11.53 -18.24
CA ASP A 97 -3.59 -10.36 -18.02
C ASP A 97 -4.20 -9.39 -16.99
N MET A 98 -5.50 -9.53 -16.70
CA MET A 98 -6.25 -8.75 -15.71
C MET A 98 -6.46 -9.50 -14.39
N ALA A 99 -5.62 -10.50 -14.08
CA ALA A 99 -5.70 -11.31 -12.86
C ALA A 99 -5.66 -10.48 -11.56
N SER A 100 -4.88 -9.39 -11.53
CA SER A 100 -4.81 -8.47 -10.38
C SER A 100 -6.13 -7.75 -10.09
N ALA A 101 -7.07 -7.74 -11.04
CA ALA A 101 -8.34 -7.04 -10.93
C ALA A 101 -9.50 -7.90 -10.38
N ILE A 102 -9.27 -9.18 -10.02
CA ILE A 102 -10.33 -10.12 -9.59
C ILE A 102 -10.88 -9.77 -8.19
N PRO A 103 -12.15 -9.36 -8.04
CA PRO A 103 -12.73 -8.95 -6.77
C PRO A 103 -12.65 -10.03 -5.68
N THR A 104 -12.91 -11.28 -6.04
CA THR A 104 -12.88 -12.42 -5.11
C THR A 104 -11.52 -12.59 -4.44
N LEU A 105 -10.42 -12.23 -5.12
CA LEU A 105 -9.06 -12.37 -4.61
C LEU A 105 -8.55 -11.15 -3.83
N ARG A 106 -9.41 -10.15 -3.59
CA ARG A 106 -9.04 -8.91 -2.88
C ARG A 106 -9.24 -9.00 -1.38
N THR A 107 -10.11 -9.90 -0.92
CA THR A 107 -10.50 -9.99 0.49
C THR A 107 -10.24 -11.38 1.05
N THR A 108 -9.61 -11.43 2.22
CA THR A 108 -9.46 -12.67 2.99
C THR A 108 -10.80 -13.08 3.63
N LEU A 109 -10.97 -14.36 3.94
CA LEU A 109 -12.23 -15.03 4.33
C LEU A 109 -13.42 -14.69 3.43
N THR A 110 -13.19 -14.57 2.12
CA THR A 110 -14.28 -14.45 1.15
C THR A 110 -14.93 -15.81 0.97
N PRO A 111 -16.26 -15.95 1.13
CA PRO A 111 -16.93 -17.22 0.88
C PRO A 111 -16.80 -17.59 -0.60
N LEU A 112 -16.40 -18.82 -0.86
CA LEU A 112 -16.36 -19.42 -2.19
C LEU A 112 -17.63 -20.24 -2.41
N SER A 113 -18.05 -20.33 -3.68
CA SER A 113 -19.10 -21.28 -4.03
C SER A 113 -18.62 -22.71 -3.72
N GLU A 114 -19.54 -23.61 -3.36
CA GLU A 114 -19.20 -25.01 -3.08
C GLU A 114 -18.47 -25.66 -4.26
N ALA A 115 -18.90 -25.34 -5.49
CA ALA A 115 -18.27 -25.84 -6.71
C ALA A 115 -16.83 -25.33 -6.88
N ASP A 116 -16.57 -24.03 -6.69
CA ASP A 116 -15.22 -23.47 -6.83
C ASP A 116 -14.29 -23.95 -5.71
N GLY A 117 -14.80 -23.97 -4.48
CA GLY A 117 -14.06 -24.40 -3.30
C GLY A 117 -13.66 -25.87 -3.38
N ALA A 118 -14.59 -26.75 -3.75
CA ALA A 118 -14.31 -28.17 -3.96
C ALA A 118 -13.32 -28.39 -5.11
N LEU A 119 -13.49 -27.69 -6.24
CA LEU A 119 -12.57 -27.77 -7.37
C LEU A 119 -11.13 -27.39 -6.97
N LEU A 120 -10.96 -26.27 -6.25
CA LEU A 120 -9.65 -25.83 -5.76
C LEU A 120 -9.06 -26.84 -4.77
N ALA A 121 -9.86 -27.33 -3.83
CA ALA A 121 -9.40 -28.28 -2.84
C ALA A 121 -8.93 -29.60 -3.47
N ASP A 122 -9.70 -30.16 -4.40
CA ASP A 122 -9.34 -31.40 -5.09
C ASP A 122 -8.13 -31.21 -6.00
N PHE A 123 -8.04 -30.08 -6.69
CA PHE A 123 -6.88 -29.76 -7.51
C PHE A 123 -5.61 -29.66 -6.67
N LEU A 124 -5.67 -28.97 -5.53
CA LEU A 124 -4.51 -28.81 -4.63
C LEU A 124 -4.09 -30.13 -3.98
N ARG A 125 -5.04 -31.00 -3.62
CA ARG A 125 -4.72 -32.36 -3.13
C ARG A 125 -4.02 -33.19 -4.21
N ALA A 126 -4.51 -33.13 -5.45
CA ALA A 126 -3.86 -33.79 -6.59
C ALA A 126 -2.46 -33.21 -6.87
N GLN A 127 -2.30 -31.89 -6.80
CA GLN A 127 -1.00 -31.22 -6.94
C GLN A 127 -0.01 -31.72 -5.88
N ALA A 128 -0.43 -31.78 -4.61
CA ALA A 128 0.39 -32.25 -3.50
C ALA A 128 0.85 -33.69 -3.69
N ALA A 129 -0.03 -34.57 -4.19
CA ALA A 129 0.31 -35.96 -4.51
C ALA A 129 1.25 -36.07 -5.72
N SER A 130 1.11 -35.20 -6.72
CA SER A 130 1.97 -35.21 -7.91
C SER A 130 3.37 -34.65 -7.65
N GLY A 131 3.50 -33.69 -6.72
CA GLY A 131 4.74 -32.99 -6.42
C GLY A 131 5.28 -32.13 -7.56
N GLN A 132 4.48 -31.83 -8.60
CA GLN A 132 4.94 -31.03 -9.74
C GLN A 132 5.35 -29.62 -9.29
N GLU A 133 6.45 -29.12 -9.85
CA GLU A 133 6.94 -27.78 -9.57
C GLU A 133 6.68 -26.85 -10.76
N THR A 134 6.36 -25.59 -10.46
CA THR A 134 6.20 -24.52 -11.43
C THR A 134 7.16 -23.37 -11.08
N PRO A 135 8.07 -22.98 -11.99
CA PRO A 135 9.06 -21.94 -11.72
C PRO A 135 8.44 -20.62 -11.25
N TYR A 136 9.06 -19.96 -10.27
CA TYR A 136 8.69 -18.63 -9.78
C TYR A 136 9.94 -17.76 -9.65
N ASP A 137 9.75 -16.44 -9.61
CA ASP A 137 10.85 -15.51 -9.40
C ASP A 137 11.31 -15.52 -7.94
N GLN A 138 12.32 -16.33 -7.67
CA GLN A 138 12.89 -16.48 -6.33
C GLN A 138 13.61 -15.20 -5.88
N ALA A 139 14.23 -14.45 -6.79
CA ALA A 139 14.95 -13.22 -6.45
C ALA A 139 13.97 -12.12 -6.03
N ALA A 140 12.86 -11.96 -6.78
CA ALA A 140 11.78 -11.05 -6.41
C ALA A 140 11.17 -11.45 -5.06
N TYR A 141 10.90 -12.74 -4.84
CA TYR A 141 10.38 -13.21 -3.55
C TYR A 141 11.34 -12.95 -2.39
N GLN A 142 12.64 -13.22 -2.57
CA GLN A 142 13.65 -12.94 -1.55
C GLN A 142 13.79 -11.44 -1.30
N SER A 143 13.64 -10.58 -2.32
CA SER A 143 13.61 -9.12 -2.14
C SER A 143 12.42 -8.64 -1.31
N LEU A 144 11.29 -9.37 -1.34
CA LEU A 144 10.14 -9.07 -0.46
C LEU A 144 10.43 -9.43 1.01
N LEU A 145 11.29 -10.43 1.25
CA LEU A 145 11.74 -10.83 2.59
C LEU A 145 12.95 -10.02 3.10
N ALA A 146 13.82 -9.59 2.20
CA ALA A 146 15.13 -9.00 2.49
C ALA A 146 15.11 -7.47 2.38
N ARG A 147 14.52 -6.78 3.35
CA ARG A 147 14.87 -5.38 3.63
C ARG A 147 15.68 -5.32 4.93
N ARG A 148 17.00 -5.50 4.79
CA ARG A 148 17.98 -5.40 5.88
C ARG A 148 18.68 -4.04 5.78
N LEU A 149 18.55 -3.19 6.80
CA LEU A 149 19.31 -1.95 6.90
C LEU A 149 20.51 -2.17 7.82
N VAL A 150 21.68 -1.73 7.38
CA VAL A 150 22.89 -1.69 8.21
C VAL A 150 22.92 -0.31 8.87
N ARG A 151 22.85 -0.30 10.20
CA ARG A 151 23.04 0.92 10.98
C ARG A 151 24.47 1.44 10.79
N SER A 152 24.69 2.73 11.02
CA SER A 152 26.01 3.37 11.05
C SER A 152 26.99 2.78 12.08
N ASP A 153 26.52 1.93 13.01
CA ASP A 153 27.34 1.19 13.99
C ASP A 153 27.70 -0.24 13.54
N GLY A 154 27.37 -0.62 12.29
CA GLY A 154 27.66 -1.93 11.72
C GLY A 154 26.72 -3.05 12.19
N ARG A 155 25.71 -2.76 13.02
CA ARG A 155 24.70 -3.76 13.43
C ARG A 155 23.55 -3.75 12.42
N GLY A 156 23.35 -4.89 11.75
CA GLY A 156 22.20 -5.09 10.88
C GLY A 156 20.91 -5.11 11.70
N VAL A 157 19.99 -4.20 11.40
CA VAL A 157 18.62 -4.25 11.92
C VAL A 157 17.73 -4.83 10.83
N ILE A 158 16.88 -5.77 11.23
CA ILE A 158 15.76 -6.24 10.41
C ILE A 158 14.80 -5.05 10.38
N ALA A 159 14.77 -4.31 9.27
CA ALA A 159 13.66 -3.42 9.01
C ALA A 159 12.49 -4.32 8.64
N ALA A 160 11.78 -4.82 9.65
CA ALA A 160 10.39 -5.11 9.46
C ALA A 160 9.77 -3.75 9.08
N MET A 161 9.66 -3.49 7.78
CA MET A 161 8.43 -2.87 7.31
C MET A 161 7.32 -3.61 8.07
N PRO A 162 6.40 -2.91 8.75
CA PRO A 162 5.20 -3.57 9.24
C PRO A 162 4.73 -4.45 8.08
N ASP A 163 4.59 -5.75 8.33
CA ASP A 163 3.95 -6.61 7.34
C ASP A 163 2.67 -5.85 6.92
N LEU A 164 2.34 -5.88 5.64
CA LEU A 164 1.05 -5.39 5.11
C LEU A 164 -0.18 -6.01 5.84
N HIS A 165 0.05 -6.86 6.84
CA HIS A 165 -0.86 -7.40 7.85
C HIS A 165 -1.62 -6.34 8.66
N ASP A 166 -1.16 -5.08 8.70
CA ASP A 166 -1.87 -3.97 9.37
C ASP A 166 -2.80 -3.16 8.43
N MET A 167 -2.92 -3.53 7.15
CA MET A 167 -3.96 -2.95 6.29
C MET A 167 -5.34 -3.48 6.69
N HIS A 168 -6.25 -2.58 7.08
CA HIS A 168 -7.66 -2.90 7.28
C HIS A 168 -8.35 -3.20 5.91
N ILE A 169 -9.53 -3.84 5.85
CA ILE A 169 -10.25 -4.05 4.56
C ILE A 169 -11.28 -2.94 4.30
N GLU A 170 -11.75 -2.21 5.30
CA GLU A 170 -12.32 -0.86 5.05
C GLU A 170 -11.30 -0.01 4.30
N ASP A 171 -10.04 -0.24 4.63
CA ASP A 171 -8.87 0.18 3.90
C ASP A 171 -8.69 -0.53 2.50
N LEU A 172 -9.75 -1.05 1.86
CA LEU A 172 -9.80 -1.44 0.42
C LEU A 172 -11.12 -1.01 -0.27
N PHE A 173 -12.15 -0.64 0.52
CA PHE A 173 -13.43 -0.11 0.04
C PHE A 173 -13.42 1.40 -0.27
N TYR A 174 -12.75 2.23 0.53
CA TYR A 174 -12.67 3.69 0.28
C TYR A 174 -11.89 4.13 -0.99
N SER A 175 -10.98 3.34 -1.55
CA SER A 175 -10.03 3.68 -2.62
C SER A 175 -10.64 3.83 -3.99
N ASN A 176 -11.81 3.23 -4.24
CA ASN A 176 -12.50 3.45 -5.49
C ASN A 176 -13.21 4.81 -5.53
N ILE A 177 -13.56 5.37 -4.36
CA ILE A 177 -14.21 6.68 -4.24
C ILE A 177 -13.15 7.75 -3.91
N GLU A 178 -12.36 7.55 -2.85
CA GLU A 178 -11.22 8.38 -2.47
C GLU A 178 -10.13 8.36 -3.54
N GLY A 179 -9.87 7.27 -4.29
CA GLY A 179 -8.87 7.30 -5.36
C GLY A 179 -9.18 8.31 -6.46
N ARG A 180 -10.46 8.52 -6.79
CA ARG A 180 -10.86 9.63 -7.69
C ARG A 180 -10.68 10.99 -7.03
N GLU A 181 -10.92 11.07 -5.73
CA GLU A 181 -10.81 12.32 -4.96
C GLU A 181 -9.34 12.72 -4.74
N THR A 182 -8.46 11.77 -4.43
CA THR A 182 -7.02 11.92 -4.35
C THR A 182 -6.44 12.38 -5.68
N VAL A 183 -6.83 11.76 -6.80
CA VAL A 183 -6.40 12.19 -8.14
C VAL A 183 -6.84 13.63 -8.42
N ARG A 184 -8.05 14.02 -8.00
CA ARG A 184 -8.53 15.42 -8.14
C ARG A 184 -7.73 16.38 -7.27
N VAL A 185 -7.40 15.99 -6.04
CA VAL A 185 -6.57 16.79 -5.13
C VAL A 185 -5.15 16.95 -5.69
N GLN A 186 -4.54 15.87 -6.18
CA GLN A 186 -3.29 15.91 -6.94
C GLN A 186 -3.39 16.89 -8.12
N ALA A 187 -4.44 16.76 -8.95
CA ALA A 187 -4.64 17.65 -10.09
C ALA A 187 -4.79 19.13 -9.69
N LEU A 188 -5.51 19.43 -8.61
CA LEU A 188 -5.69 20.78 -8.08
C LEU A 188 -4.36 21.37 -7.59
N LEU A 189 -3.56 20.60 -6.84
CA LEU A 189 -2.24 21.04 -6.37
C LEU A 189 -1.28 21.26 -7.54
N ALA A 190 -1.29 20.38 -8.54
CA ALA A 190 -0.46 20.54 -9.73
C ALA A 190 -0.83 21.81 -10.52
N ASP A 191 -2.13 22.06 -10.69
CA ASP A 191 -2.62 23.25 -11.39
C ASP A 191 -2.29 24.54 -10.63
N ALA A 192 -2.46 24.55 -9.31
CA ALA A 192 -2.10 25.68 -8.48
C ALA A 192 -0.61 25.99 -8.57
N GLY A 193 0.25 24.98 -8.36
CA GLY A 193 1.70 25.17 -8.44
C GLY A 193 2.15 25.68 -9.81
N ALA A 194 1.60 25.12 -10.89
CA ALA A 194 1.92 25.54 -12.26
C ALA A 194 1.48 26.97 -12.55
N LYS A 195 0.30 27.39 -12.09
CA LYS A 195 -0.18 28.78 -12.20
C LYS A 195 0.68 29.76 -11.41
N MET A 196 1.33 29.31 -10.34
CA MET A 196 2.28 30.09 -9.55
C MET A 196 3.70 30.11 -10.14
N GLY A 197 3.93 29.41 -11.25
CA GLY A 197 5.24 29.39 -11.94
C GLY A 197 6.21 28.32 -11.42
N TYR A 198 5.75 27.37 -10.60
CA TYR A 198 6.57 26.26 -10.15
C TYR A 198 6.68 25.16 -11.20
N THR A 199 7.82 24.47 -11.18
CA THR A 199 7.98 23.18 -11.87
C THR A 199 7.42 22.08 -10.98
N ILE A 200 6.55 21.25 -11.54
CA ILE A 200 5.82 20.21 -10.82
C ILE A 200 6.49 18.87 -11.07
N TRP A 201 6.76 18.12 -10.01
CA TRP A 201 7.12 16.71 -10.13
C TRP A 201 5.96 15.84 -9.63
N ILE A 202 5.67 14.78 -10.39
CA ILE A 202 4.66 13.75 -10.09
C ILE A 202 5.31 12.39 -10.43
N PRO A 203 5.15 11.36 -9.58
CA PRO A 203 5.59 9.99 -9.87
C PRO A 203 5.14 9.50 -11.24
N HIS A 204 5.97 8.71 -11.90
CA HIS A 204 5.70 8.28 -13.27
C HIS A 204 4.39 7.46 -13.38
N GLU A 205 4.14 6.62 -12.38
CA GLU A 205 2.93 5.80 -12.21
C GLU A 205 1.64 6.63 -12.18
N ASP A 206 1.68 7.81 -11.59
CA ASP A 206 0.49 8.64 -11.33
C ASP A 206 0.20 9.63 -12.45
N ARG A 207 1.21 10.03 -13.22
CA ARG A 207 1.09 11.01 -14.33
C ARG A 207 -0.08 10.72 -15.26
N SER A 208 -0.23 9.46 -15.67
CA SER A 208 -1.26 9.06 -16.64
C SER A 208 -2.69 9.31 -16.15
N VAL A 209 -2.91 9.22 -14.84
CA VAL A 209 -4.22 9.40 -14.20
C VAL A 209 -4.45 10.87 -13.88
N VAL A 210 -3.45 11.55 -13.31
CA VAL A 210 -3.53 12.98 -12.99
C VAL A 210 -3.74 13.82 -14.25
N PHE A 211 -3.08 13.50 -15.38
CA PHE A 211 -3.24 14.22 -16.64
C PHE A 211 -4.61 14.10 -17.30
N ARG A 212 -5.46 13.18 -16.82
CA ARG A 212 -6.87 13.14 -17.28
C ARG A 212 -7.66 14.31 -16.70
N GLU A 213 -7.35 14.70 -15.47
CA GLU A 213 -8.01 15.79 -14.73
C GLU A 213 -7.28 17.13 -14.91
N TRP A 214 -5.94 17.12 -14.95
CA TRP A 214 -5.11 18.31 -15.13
C TRP A 214 -4.47 18.38 -16.52
N LYS A 215 -4.89 19.38 -17.32
CA LYS A 215 -4.40 19.58 -18.70
C LYS A 215 -3.72 20.95 -18.81
N PRO A 216 -2.45 21.07 -18.39
CA PRO A 216 -1.78 22.36 -18.37
C PRO A 216 -1.46 22.83 -19.80
N LYS A 217 -1.57 24.14 -20.04
CA LYS A 217 -1.31 24.75 -21.36
C LYS A 217 0.17 24.72 -21.76
N GLN A 218 1.04 24.77 -20.76
CA GLN A 218 2.49 24.55 -20.88
C GLN A 218 2.82 23.34 -20.00
N ARG A 219 3.95 22.64 -20.22
CA ARG A 219 4.39 21.55 -19.33
C ARG A 219 5.46 22.05 -18.37
N PRO A 220 5.12 22.73 -17.25
CA PRO A 220 6.09 23.00 -16.19
C PRO A 220 6.27 21.73 -15.36
N MET A 221 6.71 20.64 -15.98
CA MET A 221 6.87 19.35 -15.31
C MET A 221 8.33 18.93 -15.33
N LEU A 222 8.80 18.42 -14.19
CA LEU A 222 10.09 17.76 -14.11
C LEU A 222 9.95 16.30 -14.57
N ASP A 223 10.69 15.93 -15.61
CA ASP A 223 10.66 14.56 -16.12
C ASP A 223 11.42 13.58 -15.22
N SER A 224 12.59 13.96 -14.72
CA SER A 224 13.49 13.14 -13.89
C SER A 224 14.42 14.01 -13.03
N PHE A 225 14.93 13.48 -11.93
CA PHE A 225 15.98 14.12 -11.13
C PHE A 225 17.41 13.90 -11.67
N ASP A 226 17.58 13.33 -12.87
CA ASP A 226 18.89 13.02 -13.46
C ASP A 226 19.81 14.23 -13.61
N ALA A 227 19.24 15.40 -13.86
CA ALA A 227 19.97 16.65 -14.02
C ALA A 227 20.42 17.28 -12.69
N PHE A 228 20.02 16.71 -11.55
CA PHE A 228 20.35 17.20 -10.22
C PHE A 228 21.51 16.40 -9.65
N ASP A 229 22.48 17.10 -9.06
CA ASP A 229 23.61 16.50 -8.35
C ASP A 229 23.14 15.98 -6.98
N LEU A 230 22.46 14.84 -6.99
CA LEU A 230 21.90 14.16 -5.82
C LEU A 230 22.50 12.76 -5.73
N ASP A 231 22.82 12.32 -4.51
CA ASP A 231 23.16 10.93 -4.29
C ASP A 231 21.94 10.02 -4.55
N ARG A 232 22.21 8.75 -4.82
CA ARG A 232 21.18 7.77 -5.21
C ARG A 232 20.06 7.64 -4.17
N LEU A 233 20.40 7.65 -2.88
CA LEU A 233 19.42 7.42 -1.82
C LEU A 233 18.49 8.63 -1.69
N THR A 234 19.04 9.84 -1.74
CA THR A 234 18.26 11.08 -1.75
C THR A 234 17.33 11.16 -2.94
N ARG A 235 17.80 10.78 -4.12
CA ARG A 235 16.96 10.72 -5.32
C ARG A 235 15.82 9.73 -5.17
N GLU A 236 16.11 8.50 -4.75
CA GLU A 236 15.10 7.46 -4.53
C GLU A 236 14.06 7.88 -3.48
N THR A 237 14.42 8.71 -2.50
CA THR A 237 13.49 9.25 -1.52
C THR A 237 12.64 10.38 -2.11
N LEU A 238 13.23 11.31 -2.86
CA LEU A 238 12.48 12.39 -3.52
C LEU A 238 11.49 11.84 -4.54
N GLU A 239 11.85 10.78 -5.26
CA GLU A 239 11.01 10.11 -6.24
C GLU A 239 9.80 9.38 -5.63
N ARG A 240 9.68 9.30 -4.30
CA ARG A 240 8.59 8.62 -3.60
C ARG A 240 7.50 9.53 -3.04
N PHE A 241 7.72 10.84 -3.04
CA PHE A 241 6.68 11.80 -2.69
C PHE A 241 5.52 11.71 -3.70
N ASP A 242 4.32 12.14 -3.33
CA ASP A 242 3.21 12.13 -4.29
C ASP A 242 3.24 13.37 -5.21
N MET A 243 3.85 14.47 -4.73
CA MET A 243 4.12 15.66 -5.54
C MET A 243 5.19 16.56 -4.92
N LEU A 244 5.98 17.22 -5.78
CA LEU A 244 6.86 18.31 -5.38
C LEU A 244 6.61 19.56 -6.23
N TRP A 245 6.75 20.72 -5.60
CA TRP A 245 6.86 22.01 -6.29
C TRP A 245 8.32 22.49 -6.23
N LEU A 246 8.88 22.80 -7.38
CA LEU A 246 10.25 23.23 -7.53
C LEU A 246 10.35 24.63 -8.13
N GLN A 247 11.33 25.39 -7.66
CA GLN A 247 11.73 26.67 -8.23
C GLN A 247 13.26 26.69 -8.36
N ASP A 248 13.77 26.94 -9.56
CA ASP A 248 15.21 27.02 -9.84
C ASP A 248 16.01 25.80 -9.34
N GLY A 249 15.40 24.60 -9.45
CA GLY A 249 16.00 23.34 -9.01
C GLY A 249 15.99 23.12 -7.48
N GLN A 250 15.32 23.97 -6.71
CA GLN A 250 15.11 23.79 -5.27
C GLN A 250 13.68 23.36 -4.99
N ILE A 251 13.49 22.46 -4.03
CA ILE A 251 12.15 22.03 -3.60
C ILE A 251 11.58 23.11 -2.67
N VAL A 252 10.48 23.72 -3.10
CA VAL A 252 9.77 24.75 -2.34
C VAL A 252 8.78 24.11 -1.38
N ARG A 253 8.01 23.13 -1.88
CA ARG A 253 7.05 22.35 -1.10
C ARG A 253 7.01 20.90 -1.56
N ALA A 254 6.78 20.00 -0.62
CA ALA A 254 6.52 18.60 -0.87
C ALA A 254 5.15 18.21 -0.33
N PHE A 255 4.43 17.37 -1.06
CA PHE A 255 3.11 16.90 -0.70
C PHE A 255 3.11 15.38 -0.67
N GLU A 256 2.84 14.85 0.52
CA GLU A 256 2.54 13.45 0.74
C GLU A 256 1.02 13.36 0.87
N ILE A 257 0.37 12.83 -0.16
CA ILE A 257 -1.09 12.80 -0.26
C ILE A 257 -1.54 11.44 0.23
N GLU A 258 -2.10 11.45 1.43
CA GLU A 258 -2.59 10.24 2.07
C GLU A 258 -3.67 9.60 1.22
N HIS A 259 -3.26 8.52 0.60
CA HIS A 259 -4.15 7.55 0.01
C HIS A 259 -4.87 6.82 1.12
N SER A 260 -5.96 6.19 0.75
CA SER A 260 -6.93 5.68 1.68
C SER A 260 -6.36 4.75 2.76
N TYR A 261 -5.15 4.19 2.64
CA TYR A 261 -4.78 2.94 3.34
C TYR A 261 -3.41 2.92 4.00
N SER A 262 -2.70 4.03 4.05
CA SER A 262 -1.29 3.95 4.44
C SER A 262 -0.75 5.19 5.13
N ILE A 263 -1.50 5.74 6.09
CA ILE A 263 -1.00 6.80 6.99
C ILE A 263 0.39 6.42 7.50
N TYR A 264 0.58 5.15 7.85
CA TYR A 264 1.89 4.66 8.26
C TYR A 264 2.96 4.66 7.17
N LEU A 265 2.64 4.31 5.92
CA LEU A 265 3.65 4.32 4.86
C LEU A 265 4.04 5.75 4.50
N GLY A 266 3.08 6.67 4.45
CA GLY A 266 3.38 8.09 4.22
C GLY A 266 4.25 8.66 5.32
N LEU A 267 3.85 8.48 6.58
CA LEU A 267 4.65 8.94 7.73
C LEU A 267 6.04 8.32 7.80
N LEU A 268 6.20 7.03 7.45
CA LEU A 268 7.51 6.40 7.39
C LEU A 268 8.37 6.96 6.25
N ARG A 269 7.79 7.24 5.06
CA ARG A 269 8.50 7.91 3.97
C ARG A 269 8.99 9.29 4.37
N LEU A 270 8.15 10.05 5.08
CA LEU A 270 8.52 11.37 5.61
C LEU A 270 9.63 11.27 6.66
N ALA A 271 9.53 10.32 7.59
CA ALA A 271 10.56 10.06 8.58
C ALA A 271 11.91 9.66 7.94
N ASP A 272 11.88 8.79 6.92
CA ASP A 272 13.06 8.43 6.14
C ASP A 272 13.66 9.66 5.45
N PHE A 273 12.84 10.53 4.84
CA PHE A 273 13.30 11.76 4.20
C PHE A 273 14.03 12.69 5.17
N PHE A 274 13.43 13.03 6.31
CA PHE A 274 14.07 13.91 7.29
C PHE A 274 15.28 13.27 7.97
N SER A 275 15.33 11.95 8.08
CA SER A 275 16.50 11.25 8.61
C SER A 275 17.69 11.30 7.66
N LEU A 276 17.42 11.29 6.35
CA LEU A 276 18.45 11.37 5.31
C LEU A 276 18.86 12.82 4.99
N GLN A 277 17.92 13.75 5.10
CA GLN A 277 18.07 15.16 4.76
C GLN A 277 17.71 16.07 5.96
N PRO A 278 18.44 15.97 7.09
CA PRO A 278 18.09 16.70 8.32
C PRO A 278 18.23 18.22 8.23
N GLN A 279 18.88 18.74 7.17
CA GLN A 279 19.05 20.16 6.90
C GLN A 279 18.14 20.66 5.76
N ALA A 280 17.23 19.82 5.27
CA ALA A 280 16.31 20.22 4.21
C ALA A 280 15.40 21.35 4.70
N ALA A 281 15.53 22.53 4.10
CA ALA A 281 14.62 23.66 4.31
C ALA A 281 13.34 23.50 3.46
N VAL A 282 12.73 22.30 3.46
CA VAL A 282 11.56 21.97 2.67
C VAL A 282 10.32 21.98 3.55
N ARG A 283 9.27 22.68 3.13
CA ARG A 283 7.95 22.58 3.78
C ARG A 283 7.22 21.35 3.25
N VAL A 284 6.94 20.42 4.15
CA VAL A 284 6.27 19.16 3.82
C VAL A 284 4.85 19.16 4.35
N HIS A 285 3.91 18.78 3.49
CA HIS A 285 2.48 18.75 3.78
C HIS A 285 1.96 17.33 3.65
N LEU A 286 1.34 16.84 4.73
CA LEU A 286 0.53 15.64 4.70
C LEU A 286 -0.90 16.00 4.31
N VAL A 287 -1.32 15.59 3.12
CA VAL A 287 -2.60 16.00 2.53
C VAL A 287 -3.61 14.86 2.66
N ALA A 288 -4.69 15.05 3.42
CA ALA A 288 -5.70 14.00 3.64
C ALA A 288 -7.11 14.58 3.84
N PRO A 289 -8.19 13.79 3.72
CA PRO A 289 -9.52 14.24 4.13
C PRO A 289 -9.61 14.48 5.66
N ASP A 290 -10.50 15.37 6.09
CA ASP A 290 -10.70 15.73 7.50
C ASP A 290 -11.10 14.54 8.38
N SER A 291 -11.77 13.56 7.79
CA SER A 291 -12.12 12.29 8.46
C SER A 291 -10.90 11.52 8.99
N ARG A 292 -9.70 11.77 8.45
CA ARG A 292 -8.43 11.13 8.86
C ARG A 292 -7.59 11.97 9.80
N ARG A 293 -7.93 13.24 10.00
CA ARG A 293 -7.14 14.20 10.76
C ARG A 293 -6.77 13.67 12.15
N GLU A 294 -7.77 13.24 12.94
CA GLU A 294 -7.52 12.75 14.29
C GLU A 294 -6.60 11.51 14.31
N ARG A 295 -6.81 10.57 13.39
CA ARG A 295 -5.97 9.38 13.26
C ARG A 295 -4.53 9.75 12.91
N ILE A 296 -4.33 10.60 11.91
CA ILE A 296 -3.00 11.12 11.53
C ILE A 296 -2.30 11.75 12.74
N PHE A 297 -2.99 12.62 13.46
CA PHE A 297 -2.42 13.34 14.59
C PHE A 297 -2.06 12.39 15.73
N GLN A 298 -2.82 11.31 15.93
CA GLN A 298 -2.46 10.26 16.89
C GLN A 298 -1.22 9.47 16.44
N GLU A 299 -1.15 9.12 15.15
CA GLU A 299 -0.04 8.33 14.60
C GLU A 299 1.28 9.09 14.61
N VAL A 300 1.29 10.37 14.21
CA VAL A 300 2.50 11.21 14.21
C VAL A 300 3.07 11.38 15.62
N ARG A 301 2.24 11.30 16.67
CA ARG A 301 2.69 11.41 18.07
C ARG A 301 3.26 10.12 18.66
N ARG A 302 3.30 9.03 17.88
CA ARG A 302 3.90 7.78 18.37
C ARG A 302 5.36 7.99 18.78
N PRO A 303 5.85 7.27 19.80
CA PRO A 303 7.21 7.47 20.32
C PRO A 303 8.31 7.40 19.25
N CYS A 304 8.15 6.58 18.21
CA CYS A 304 9.13 6.49 17.12
C CYS A 304 9.30 7.79 16.32
N PHE A 305 8.23 8.59 16.19
CA PHE A 305 8.23 9.85 15.46
C PHE A 305 8.46 11.04 16.40
N SER A 306 7.96 10.97 17.63
CA SER A 306 8.14 12.03 18.63
C SER A 306 9.57 12.12 19.18
N LEU A 307 10.35 11.03 19.10
CA LEU A 307 11.75 10.99 19.54
C LEU A 307 12.75 11.12 18.38
N MET A 308 12.25 11.42 17.18
CA MET A 308 13.07 11.55 15.98
C MET A 308 14.05 12.73 16.11
N GLN A 309 15.15 12.66 15.37
CA GLN A 309 16.16 13.71 15.30
C GLN A 309 16.26 14.21 13.86
N PRO A 310 16.46 15.52 13.64
CA PRO A 310 16.78 16.56 14.64
C PRO A 310 15.58 17.08 15.44
N ALA A 311 14.35 16.82 15.00
CA ALA A 311 13.13 17.24 15.68
C ALA A 311 12.03 16.16 15.55
N PRO A 312 11.00 16.20 16.41
CA PRO A 312 9.80 15.39 16.26
C PRO A 312 9.16 15.55 14.89
N LEU A 313 8.61 14.47 14.31
CA LEU A 313 8.00 14.53 12.98
C LEU A 313 6.85 15.56 12.91
N CYS A 314 6.08 15.73 13.97
CA CYS A 314 5.00 16.71 14.06
C CYS A 314 5.46 18.17 13.90
N GLU A 315 6.72 18.47 14.22
CA GLU A 315 7.30 19.81 14.04
C GLU A 315 7.86 20.02 12.63
N LEU A 316 8.07 18.93 11.88
CA LEU A 316 8.68 18.94 10.55
C LEU A 316 7.66 18.95 9.41
N ILE A 317 6.40 18.58 9.70
CA ILE A 317 5.34 18.45 8.70
C ILE A 317 4.09 19.22 9.15
N THR A 318 3.25 19.58 8.19
CA THR A 318 1.95 20.20 8.46
C THR A 318 0.84 19.37 7.82
N TYR A 319 -0.37 19.49 8.35
CA TYR A 319 -1.56 18.85 7.79
C TYR A 319 -2.27 19.80 6.82
N LEU A 320 -2.73 19.30 5.68
CA LEU A 320 -3.52 20.06 4.72
C LEU A 320 -4.76 19.25 4.33
N SER A 321 -5.95 19.72 4.68
CA SER A 321 -7.17 18.98 4.36
C SER A 321 -7.51 19.04 2.87
N TYR A 322 -8.26 18.07 2.37
CA TYR A 322 -8.78 18.11 1.00
C TYR A 322 -9.67 19.34 0.75
N GLU A 323 -10.42 19.78 1.76
CA GLU A 323 -11.18 21.02 1.71
C GLU A 323 -10.26 22.24 1.67
N GLY A 324 -9.20 22.27 2.49
CA GLY A 324 -8.18 23.30 2.46
C GLY A 324 -7.48 23.45 1.09
N VAL A 325 -7.20 22.34 0.39
CA VAL A 325 -6.70 22.38 -1.00
C VAL A 325 -7.72 23.06 -1.92
N ARG A 326 -9.00 22.70 -1.82
CA ARG A 326 -10.05 23.29 -2.67
C ARG A 326 -10.19 24.77 -2.41
N ASP A 327 -10.26 25.17 -1.15
CA ASP A 327 -10.38 26.57 -0.75
C ASP A 327 -9.17 27.38 -1.23
N PHE A 328 -7.97 26.85 -1.05
CA PHE A 328 -6.73 27.45 -1.57
C PHE A 328 -6.80 27.65 -3.09
N THR A 329 -7.18 26.62 -3.84
CA THR A 329 -7.26 26.70 -5.31
C THR A 329 -8.42 27.56 -5.84
N ALA A 330 -9.44 27.82 -5.01
CA ALA A 330 -10.57 28.67 -5.33
C ALA A 330 -10.27 30.17 -5.14
N GLN A 331 -9.23 30.51 -4.36
CA GLN A 331 -8.82 31.90 -4.20
C GLN A 331 -8.33 32.48 -5.56
N PRO A 332 -8.54 33.79 -5.80
CA PRO A 332 -7.86 34.45 -6.91
C PRO A 332 -6.36 34.24 -6.73
N MET A 333 -5.69 33.68 -7.74
CA MET A 333 -4.25 33.48 -7.71
C MET A 333 -3.55 34.84 -7.62
N GLN A 334 -3.33 35.30 -6.41
CA GLN A 334 -2.64 36.54 -6.07
C GLN A 334 -1.13 36.29 -6.16
N PRO A 335 -0.28 37.34 -6.28
CA PRO A 335 1.16 37.17 -6.44
C PRO A 335 1.87 36.66 -5.18
N PHE A 336 1.13 36.30 -4.13
CA PHE A 336 1.69 35.58 -3.00
C PHE A 336 2.17 34.22 -3.53
N GLY A 337 3.49 34.02 -3.54
CA GLY A 337 4.08 32.73 -3.89
C GLY A 337 3.63 31.63 -2.93
N ALA A 338 4.40 30.54 -2.86
CA ALA A 338 4.09 29.35 -2.05
C ALA A 338 3.55 29.66 -0.64
N ASP A 339 3.99 30.75 0.01
CA ASP A 339 3.54 31.21 1.34
C ASP A 339 2.02 31.40 1.48
N GLY A 340 1.28 31.68 0.39
CA GLY A 340 -0.18 31.79 0.45
C GLY A 340 -0.89 30.50 0.90
N LEU A 341 -0.25 29.34 0.71
CA LEU A 341 -0.75 28.06 1.18
C LEU A 341 -0.71 27.95 2.72
N ASP A 342 0.17 28.68 3.41
CA ASP A 342 0.33 28.55 4.87
C ASP A 342 -0.94 28.97 5.64
N ALA A 343 -1.83 29.74 5.03
CA ALA A 343 -3.13 30.09 5.61
C ALA A 343 -4.13 28.91 5.64
N PHE A 344 -3.86 27.82 4.92
CA PHE A 344 -4.73 26.66 4.76
C PHE A 344 -4.16 25.37 5.37
N VAL A 345 -2.93 25.43 5.89
CA VAL A 345 -2.27 24.30 6.55
C VAL A 345 -2.41 24.41 8.05
N GLU A 346 -2.45 23.26 8.71
CA GLU A 346 -2.59 23.12 10.14
C GLU A 346 -1.29 22.55 10.74
N ALA A 347 -0.84 23.14 11.85
CA ALA A 347 0.23 22.55 12.64
C ALA A 347 -0.26 21.26 13.30
N ILE A 348 0.58 20.22 13.30
CA ILE A 348 0.27 18.97 14.00
C ILE A 348 0.69 19.13 15.45
N GLU A 349 -0.12 19.83 16.25
CA GLU A 349 -0.01 19.84 17.72
C GLU A 349 -0.48 18.50 18.28
#